data_AF-A0A4Q0IAK2-F1
#
_entry.id   AF-A0A4Q0IAK2-F1
#
_cell.length_a   1.000
_cell.length_b   1.000
_cell.length_c   1.000
_cell.angle_alpha   90.00
_cell.angle_beta   90.00
_cell.angle_gamma   90.00
#
_symmetry.space_group_name_H-M   'P 1'
#
loop_
_entity.id
_entity.type
_entity.pdbx_description
1 polymer ?
#
loop_
_entity_poly.entity_id
_entity_poly.type
_entity_poly.pdbx_seq_one_letter_code
_entity_poly.pdbx_strand_id
1 'polypeptide(L)'
;MKKFKLLTSVSLVLCLVFQLAGFHVPPFGITDVYAASSGIVDGNDTSIYYAGNWSEVSNQNYYNGSTKVSSRLADFVYFTFTGTEFTWIGTKGNNMGIARIHVDNITQPIVDLYSPTQLYQQELFKITGLPYGEHEVLIDVIGNKNPSSSGYNVDIDAFKFGGMPISQVNNGFLVVVASGLYNISSVKTAIDAYVDDTINIENYNTKLITVNTVPDATADYICETPSKLKTVIKDHYDKGYVGFVLIGSSPYIPTPYVVANGDGAGSVYPSDLFYADMDDWGQQDSYGRYSEATVGNLYKYAPEMFYGRISAAGSTNGSLYAEAIKVIDYLNKLHDFRINQGNLTPEQNSRSLVLKDDDWSMFKENNTMSNLGTEMYTVYDNSLSSSETLVSELQRGYKFIYECFHSSNIKHYIDEYSNDQCYTDTSFDYNVVRSINPKVNYINLFNCSSCKNIDSNDNPMDNLGEAYLLTAIM
;
A
#
# COMPACT_ATOMS: atom_id res chain seq x y z
N MET A 1 -40.03 -41.42 -19.46
CA MET A 1 -41.10 -40.65 -18.79
C MET A 1 -40.61 -39.23 -18.51
N LYS A 2 -41.35 -38.24 -19.03
CA LYS A 2 -41.52 -36.81 -18.66
C LYS A 2 -40.44 -36.17 -17.77
N LYS A 3 -39.59 -35.26 -18.29
CA LYS A 3 -39.80 -33.79 -18.39
C LYS A 3 -40.39 -33.14 -17.13
N PHE A 4 -39.66 -32.20 -16.52
CA PHE A 4 -40.17 -30.84 -16.27
C PHE A 4 -39.03 -29.80 -16.26
N LYS A 5 -39.31 -28.71 -16.96
CA LYS A 5 -38.53 -27.48 -17.17
C LYS A 5 -39.22 -26.39 -16.33
N LEU A 6 -38.53 -25.26 -16.16
CA LEU A 6 -39.04 -23.88 -16.14
C LEU A 6 -39.25 -23.14 -14.79
N LEU A 7 -38.40 -22.11 -14.62
CA LEU A 7 -38.69 -20.67 -14.47
C LEU A 7 -39.38 -20.07 -13.20
N THR A 8 -38.63 -19.15 -12.59
CA THR A 8 -38.96 -17.74 -12.20
C THR A 8 -40.14 -17.40 -11.26
N SER A 9 -39.79 -16.50 -10.32
CA SER A 9 -40.48 -15.24 -9.97
C SER A 9 -41.40 -15.14 -8.73
N VAL A 10 -41.14 -14.07 -7.94
CA VAL A 10 -42.06 -13.18 -7.18
C VAL A 10 -42.45 -13.55 -5.73
N SER A 11 -41.80 -12.79 -4.82
CA SER A 11 -42.32 -11.96 -3.72
C SER A 11 -43.25 -12.47 -2.59
N LEU A 12 -42.86 -12.04 -1.39
CA LEU A 12 -43.67 -11.51 -0.27
C LEU A 12 -44.44 -12.50 0.65
N VAL A 13 -43.93 -12.66 1.89
CA VAL A 13 -44.76 -12.61 3.11
C VAL A 13 -44.03 -11.75 4.15
N LEU A 14 -44.71 -10.69 4.59
CA LEU A 14 -44.31 -9.70 5.59
C LEU A 14 -45.21 -9.84 6.83
N CYS A 15 -44.65 -9.96 8.03
CA CYS A 15 -45.18 -9.47 9.33
C CYS A 15 -44.14 -9.75 10.44
N LEU A 16 -43.45 -8.73 10.99
CA LEU A 16 -43.79 -7.95 12.21
C LEU A 16 -43.85 -8.85 13.47
N VAL A 17 -43.12 -8.66 14.58
CA VAL A 17 -42.76 -7.43 15.33
C VAL A 17 -41.58 -7.66 16.33
N PHE A 18 -40.88 -6.56 16.66
CA PHE A 18 -40.10 -6.21 17.88
C PHE A 18 -38.55 -6.25 17.89
N GLN A 19 -38.04 -5.01 17.83
CA GLN A 19 -36.72 -4.43 18.12
C GLN A 19 -36.01 -4.94 19.40
N LEU A 20 -34.68 -5.07 19.34
CA LEU A 20 -33.71 -4.13 19.95
C LEU A 20 -32.27 -4.67 19.77
N ALA A 21 -31.42 -3.88 19.09
CA ALA A 21 -29.94 -3.96 18.95
C ALA A 21 -29.37 -5.31 18.45
N GLY A 22 -28.62 -5.43 17.35
CA GLY A 22 -27.72 -4.53 16.62
C GLY A 22 -26.60 -5.44 16.07
N PHE A 23 -26.15 -5.19 14.84
CA PHE A 23 -25.18 -5.96 14.02
C PHE A 23 -25.75 -7.06 13.12
N HIS A 24 -26.16 -6.64 11.92
CA HIS A 24 -26.23 -7.49 10.73
C HIS A 24 -24.95 -7.28 9.93
N VAL A 25 -24.14 -8.32 9.76
CA VAL A 25 -23.02 -8.30 8.82
C VAL A 25 -23.61 -8.62 7.44
N PRO A 26 -23.53 -7.73 6.44
CA PRO A 26 -24.00 -8.08 5.12
C PRO A 26 -23.09 -9.13 4.48
N PRO A 27 -23.63 -10.05 3.66
CA PRO A 27 -22.84 -11.01 2.92
C PRO A 27 -22.01 -10.28 1.85
N PHE A 28 -20.71 -10.61 1.76
CA PHE A 28 -19.84 -10.16 0.69
C PHE A 28 -20.33 -10.71 -0.66
N GLY A 29 -20.97 -9.85 -1.44
CA GLY A 29 -21.15 -10.01 -2.87
C GLY A 29 -20.34 -8.92 -3.57
N ILE A 30 -19.40 -9.30 -4.43
CA ILE A 30 -18.70 -8.36 -5.31
C ILE A 30 -19.68 -7.99 -6.43
N THR A 31 -20.05 -6.71 -6.47
CA THR A 31 -20.52 -6.03 -7.68
C THR A 31 -19.73 -4.73 -7.81
N ASP A 32 -19.01 -4.60 -8.92
CA ASP A 32 -18.27 -3.42 -9.34
C ASP A 32 -19.12 -2.14 -9.40
N VAL A 33 -18.39 -1.01 -9.45
CA VAL A 33 -18.76 0.39 -9.72
C VAL A 33 -18.96 1.27 -8.46
N TYR A 34 -17.85 1.74 -7.88
CA TYR A 34 -17.84 3.10 -7.33
C TYR A 34 -17.67 4.07 -8.50
N ALA A 35 -18.76 4.70 -8.95
CA ALA A 35 -18.66 5.84 -9.84
C ALA A 35 -17.96 6.98 -9.09
N ALA A 36 -16.89 7.54 -9.66
CA ALA A 36 -16.19 8.70 -9.14
C ALA A 36 -17.15 9.90 -8.98
N SER A 37 -17.26 10.48 -7.78
CA SER A 37 -18.01 11.72 -7.55
C SER A 37 -17.15 12.96 -7.78
N SER A 38 -16.52 13.07 -8.95
CA SER A 38 -16.00 14.38 -9.41
C SER A 38 -17.03 15.03 -10.30
N GLY A 39 -17.40 16.27 -10.01
CA GLY A 39 -18.46 16.96 -10.72
C GLY A 39 -18.26 18.46 -10.76
N ILE A 40 -18.90 19.08 -11.75
CA ILE A 40 -19.20 20.51 -11.74
C ILE A 40 -20.71 20.59 -11.66
N VAL A 41 -21.20 21.28 -10.64
CA VAL A 41 -22.62 21.55 -10.40
C VAL A 41 -22.87 23.02 -10.67
N ASP A 42 -23.86 23.28 -11.52
CA ASP A 42 -24.30 24.62 -11.89
C ASP A 42 -24.90 25.36 -10.70
N GLY A 43 -24.74 26.69 -10.64
CA GLY A 43 -25.35 27.52 -9.61
C GLY A 43 -26.87 27.39 -9.50
N ASN A 44 -27.55 26.96 -10.55
CA ASN A 44 -29.00 26.72 -10.56
C ASN A 44 -29.40 25.27 -10.32
N ASP A 45 -28.45 24.37 -10.08
CA ASP A 45 -28.73 22.97 -9.82
C ASP A 45 -29.51 22.81 -8.49
N THR A 46 -30.46 21.88 -8.49
CA THR A 46 -31.35 21.60 -7.35
C THR A 46 -30.65 20.99 -6.14
N SER A 47 -29.41 20.51 -6.30
CA SER A 47 -28.57 20.02 -5.20
C SER A 47 -27.98 21.14 -4.33
N ILE A 48 -28.01 22.39 -4.80
CA ILE A 48 -27.56 23.55 -4.03
C ILE A 48 -28.75 24.17 -3.28
N TYR A 49 -28.62 24.29 -1.95
CA TYR A 49 -29.63 24.95 -1.13
C TYR A 49 -29.32 26.43 -0.93
N TYR A 50 -30.24 27.30 -1.33
CA TYR A 50 -30.13 28.74 -1.12
C TYR A 50 -31.15 29.21 -0.08
N ALA A 51 -30.69 29.98 0.89
CA ALA A 51 -31.53 30.66 1.87
C ALA A 51 -31.41 32.18 1.71
N GLY A 52 -32.57 32.86 1.68
CA GLY A 52 -32.64 34.30 1.49
C GLY A 52 -33.06 34.70 0.07
N ASN A 53 -32.63 35.89 -0.35
CA ASN A 53 -33.01 36.51 -1.62
C ASN A 53 -31.93 36.35 -2.70
N TRP A 54 -31.84 35.14 -3.26
CA TRP A 54 -30.99 34.85 -4.41
C TRP A 54 -31.77 35.02 -5.71
N SER A 55 -31.24 35.82 -6.63
CA SER A 55 -31.80 36.04 -7.96
C SER A 55 -30.93 35.40 -9.04
N GLU A 56 -31.55 34.95 -10.12
CA GLU A 56 -30.83 34.42 -11.28
C GLU A 56 -30.45 35.55 -12.23
N VAL A 57 -29.23 35.49 -12.78
CA VAL A 57 -28.75 36.41 -13.81
C VAL A 57 -28.22 35.60 -14.97
N SER A 58 -28.80 35.81 -16.17
CA SER A 58 -28.37 35.12 -17.39
C SER A 58 -27.28 35.90 -18.13
N ASN A 59 -26.21 35.23 -18.51
CA ASN A 59 -25.13 35.73 -19.37
C ASN A 59 -24.35 34.54 -19.94
N GLN A 60 -24.00 34.55 -21.23
CA GLN A 60 -23.29 33.44 -21.88
C GLN A 60 -21.89 33.18 -21.32
N ASN A 61 -21.31 34.10 -20.55
CA ASN A 61 -20.00 33.91 -19.92
C ASN A 61 -20.06 33.12 -18.59
N TYR A 62 -21.27 32.83 -18.09
CA TYR A 62 -21.49 31.97 -16.92
C TYR A 62 -21.47 30.49 -17.31
N TYR A 63 -21.21 29.63 -16.32
CA TYR A 63 -21.32 28.19 -16.53
C TYR A 63 -22.78 27.88 -16.86
N ASN A 64 -23.00 27.14 -17.96
CA ASN A 64 -24.31 26.94 -18.61
C ASN A 64 -25.18 28.20 -18.83
N GLY A 65 -24.59 29.40 -18.83
CA GLY A 65 -25.25 30.64 -19.24
C GLY A 65 -26.00 31.41 -18.14
N SER A 66 -25.89 31.05 -16.86
CA SER A 66 -26.51 31.81 -15.76
C SER A 66 -25.85 31.56 -14.40
N THR A 67 -26.01 32.52 -13.47
CA THR A 67 -25.53 32.43 -12.08
C THR A 67 -26.64 32.77 -11.08
N LYS A 68 -26.51 32.37 -9.81
CA LYS A 68 -27.31 32.89 -8.69
C LYS A 68 -26.53 33.99 -7.96
N VAL A 69 -27.18 35.12 -7.68
CA VAL A 69 -26.56 36.27 -6.99
C VAL A 69 -27.43 36.78 -5.84
N SER A 70 -26.79 37.16 -4.74
CA SER A 70 -27.39 37.97 -3.66
C SER A 70 -26.45 39.11 -3.26
N SER A 71 -27.01 40.15 -2.64
CA SER A 71 -26.26 41.25 -2.02
C SER A 71 -26.74 41.53 -0.59
N ARG A 72 -27.60 40.68 -0.04
CA ARG A 72 -28.25 40.91 1.25
C ARG A 72 -27.48 40.21 2.36
N LEU A 73 -27.17 40.96 3.41
CA LEU A 73 -26.57 40.42 4.63
C LEU A 73 -27.35 39.21 5.15
N ALA A 74 -26.62 38.15 5.51
CA ALA A 74 -27.12 36.89 6.08
C ALA A 74 -27.89 35.98 5.11
N ASP A 75 -27.97 36.32 3.82
CA ASP A 75 -28.29 35.32 2.80
C ASP A 75 -27.13 34.33 2.70
N PHE A 76 -27.44 33.05 2.51
CA PHE A 76 -26.42 32.00 2.45
C PHE A 76 -26.76 30.91 1.44
N VAL A 77 -25.74 30.16 1.07
CA VAL A 77 -25.85 28.94 0.28
C VAL A 77 -25.21 27.79 1.03
N TYR A 78 -25.83 26.62 0.96
CA TYR A 78 -25.38 25.38 1.57
C TYR A 78 -25.25 24.30 0.50
N PHE A 79 -24.15 23.57 0.53
CA PHE A 79 -23.86 22.51 -0.42
C PHE A 79 -23.07 21.38 0.25
N THR A 80 -23.44 20.14 -0.06
CA THR A 80 -22.71 18.95 0.39
C THR A 80 -22.03 18.28 -0.78
N PHE A 81 -20.81 17.81 -0.58
CA PHE A 81 -20.10 17.02 -1.58
C PHE A 81 -19.36 15.86 -0.93
N THR A 82 -19.07 14.83 -1.71
CA THR A 82 -18.15 13.77 -1.32
C THR A 82 -16.87 13.90 -2.11
N GLY A 83 -15.74 14.08 -1.45
CA GLY A 83 -14.45 14.28 -2.12
C GLY A 83 -13.34 14.71 -1.16
N THR A 84 -12.23 15.20 -1.70
CA THR A 84 -11.10 15.76 -0.93
C THR A 84 -10.78 17.20 -1.30
N GLU A 85 -11.47 17.73 -2.32
CA GLU A 85 -11.31 19.08 -2.80
C GLU A 85 -12.64 19.72 -3.21
N PHE A 86 -12.69 21.03 -3.04
CA PHE A 86 -13.82 21.86 -3.40
C PHE A 86 -13.32 23.21 -3.94
N THR A 87 -13.94 23.66 -5.02
CA THR A 87 -13.72 24.96 -5.64
C THR A 87 -15.05 25.65 -5.88
N TRP A 88 -15.16 26.89 -5.39
CA TRP A 88 -16.25 27.80 -5.72
C TRP A 88 -15.85 28.67 -6.92
N ILE A 89 -16.65 28.60 -7.97
CA ILE A 89 -16.51 29.37 -9.20
C ILE A 89 -17.56 30.49 -9.20
N GLY A 90 -17.14 31.70 -9.55
CA GLY A 90 -18.02 32.86 -9.65
C GLY A 90 -17.35 34.04 -10.32
N THR A 91 -17.83 35.24 -10.02
CA THR A 91 -17.44 36.46 -10.70
C THR A 91 -16.61 37.36 -9.80
N LYS A 92 -15.58 37.97 -10.37
CA LYS A 92 -14.99 39.19 -9.80
C LYS A 92 -15.43 40.42 -10.58
N GLY A 93 -15.73 41.51 -9.89
CA GLY A 93 -16.29 42.69 -10.55
C GLY A 93 -16.34 43.93 -9.66
N ASN A 94 -16.62 45.08 -10.29
CA ASN A 94 -16.54 46.39 -9.61
C ASN A 94 -17.75 46.68 -8.71
N ASN A 95 -18.72 45.78 -8.68
CA ASN A 95 -19.95 45.84 -7.89
C ASN A 95 -20.09 44.62 -6.95
N MET A 96 -19.03 43.81 -6.81
CA MET A 96 -19.03 42.61 -5.98
C MET A 96 -18.63 42.91 -4.53
N GLY A 97 -19.14 42.10 -3.61
CA GLY A 97 -18.95 42.21 -2.17
C GLY A 97 -17.94 41.21 -1.62
N ILE A 98 -18.04 40.98 -0.32
CA ILE A 98 -17.21 40.02 0.42
C ILE A 98 -18.12 38.92 0.97
N ALA A 99 -17.67 37.67 0.85
CA ALA A 99 -18.33 36.50 1.39
C ALA A 99 -17.50 35.85 2.51
N ARG A 100 -18.17 35.12 3.40
CA ARG A 100 -17.54 34.18 4.34
C ARG A 100 -17.84 32.76 3.90
N ILE A 101 -16.88 31.87 4.05
CA ILE A 101 -17.05 30.44 3.77
C ILE A 101 -16.68 29.60 4.99
N HIS A 102 -17.47 28.55 5.22
CA HIS A 102 -17.23 27.49 6.17
C HIS A 102 -17.16 26.17 5.42
N VAL A 103 -16.20 25.32 5.79
CA VAL A 103 -16.08 23.93 5.33
C VAL A 103 -16.02 23.06 6.58
N ASP A 104 -16.94 22.11 6.74
CA ASP A 104 -17.08 21.23 7.91
C ASP A 104 -17.10 22.00 9.24
N ASN A 105 -17.89 23.08 9.29
CA ASN A 105 -17.98 24.00 10.43
C ASN A 105 -16.68 24.78 10.76
N ILE A 106 -15.62 24.65 9.96
CA ILE A 106 -14.37 25.41 10.10
C ILE A 106 -14.44 26.66 9.23
N THR A 107 -14.30 27.84 9.87
CA THR A 107 -14.31 29.13 9.17
C THR A 107 -13.03 29.32 8.36
N GLN A 108 -13.19 29.63 7.08
CA GLN A 108 -12.09 29.92 6.16
C GLN A 108 -11.83 31.42 6.05
N PRO A 109 -10.71 31.87 5.44
CA PRO A 109 -10.48 33.28 5.14
C PRO A 109 -11.65 33.88 4.33
N ILE A 110 -11.99 35.15 4.64
CA ILE A 110 -13.01 35.88 3.88
C ILE A 110 -12.59 36.08 2.42
N VAL A 111 -13.55 36.01 1.51
CA VAL A 111 -13.30 36.10 0.06
C VAL A 111 -13.82 37.44 -0.44
N ASP A 112 -12.90 38.31 -0.91
CA ASP A 112 -13.24 39.57 -1.60
C ASP A 112 -13.39 39.31 -3.10
N LEU A 113 -14.61 39.52 -3.63
CA LEU A 113 -14.93 39.31 -5.03
C LEU A 113 -14.68 40.60 -5.85
N TYR A 114 -14.20 41.68 -5.24
CA TYR A 114 -13.93 42.92 -5.97
C TYR A 114 -12.82 42.76 -7.03
N SER A 115 -13.08 43.36 -8.19
CA SER A 115 -12.09 43.64 -9.23
C SER A 115 -12.49 44.92 -9.96
N PRO A 116 -11.56 45.80 -10.38
CA PRO A 116 -11.91 46.99 -11.16
C PRO A 116 -12.58 46.67 -12.51
N THR A 117 -12.34 45.46 -13.03
CA THR A 117 -12.95 44.94 -14.27
C THR A 117 -13.72 43.65 -14.01
N GLN A 118 -14.78 43.42 -14.78
CA GLN A 118 -15.58 42.20 -14.70
C GLN A 118 -14.78 40.99 -15.22
N LEU A 119 -14.72 39.91 -14.43
CA LEU A 119 -14.04 38.65 -14.74
C LEU A 119 -14.95 37.49 -14.33
N TYR A 120 -15.42 36.72 -15.32
CA TYR A 120 -16.26 35.53 -15.11
C TYR A 120 -15.41 34.27 -14.91
N GLN A 121 -16.00 33.16 -14.47
CA GLN A 121 -15.34 31.85 -14.32
C GLN A 121 -14.10 31.88 -13.41
N GLN A 122 -14.11 32.71 -12.36
CA GLN A 122 -12.98 32.83 -11.44
C GLN A 122 -13.09 31.80 -10.32
N GLU A 123 -11.99 31.13 -9.99
CA GLU A 123 -11.87 30.36 -8.76
C GLU A 123 -11.84 31.34 -7.57
N LEU A 124 -12.99 31.54 -6.93
CA LEU A 124 -13.16 32.46 -5.82
C LEU A 124 -12.61 31.87 -4.51
N PHE A 125 -12.76 30.57 -4.35
CA PHE A 125 -12.21 29.80 -3.24
C PHE A 125 -11.84 28.40 -3.69
N LYS A 126 -10.75 27.86 -3.14
CA LYS A 126 -10.33 26.48 -3.35
C LYS A 126 -9.77 25.91 -2.05
N ILE A 127 -10.20 24.70 -1.71
CA ILE A 127 -9.64 23.90 -0.62
C ILE A 127 -9.30 22.51 -1.16
N THR A 128 -8.16 21.97 -0.73
CA THR A 128 -7.64 20.66 -1.13
C THR A 128 -7.10 19.95 0.09
N GLY A 129 -6.98 18.61 0.03
CA GLY A 129 -6.40 17.82 1.12
C GLY A 129 -7.36 17.60 2.28
N LEU A 130 -8.67 17.72 2.05
CA LEU A 130 -9.67 17.28 3.02
C LEU A 130 -9.61 15.74 3.15
N PRO A 131 -9.87 15.17 4.33
CA PRO A 131 -10.05 13.72 4.47
C PRO A 131 -11.20 13.28 3.57
N TYR A 132 -11.03 12.21 2.79
CA TYR A 132 -12.13 11.78 1.92
C TYR A 132 -13.35 11.37 2.73
N GLY A 133 -14.46 12.03 2.41
CA GLY A 133 -15.72 11.81 3.06
C GLY A 133 -16.76 12.78 2.53
N GLU A 134 -17.92 12.77 3.17
CA GLU A 134 -18.93 13.80 2.98
C GLU A 134 -18.50 15.07 3.70
N HIS A 135 -18.59 16.20 3.01
CA HIS A 135 -18.24 17.52 3.48
C HIS A 135 -19.39 18.50 3.32
N GLU A 136 -19.46 19.46 4.21
CA GLU A 136 -20.48 20.51 4.22
C GLU A 136 -19.83 21.87 3.93
N VAL A 137 -20.34 22.59 2.93
CA VAL A 137 -19.92 23.95 2.60
C VAL A 137 -21.07 24.92 2.84
N LEU A 138 -20.77 25.98 3.60
CA LEU A 138 -21.68 27.11 3.82
C LEU A 138 -20.99 28.40 3.36
N ILE A 139 -21.64 29.18 2.49
CA ILE A 139 -21.14 30.49 2.05
C ILE A 139 -22.18 31.54 2.40
N ASP A 140 -21.79 32.54 3.21
CA ASP A 140 -22.65 33.61 3.68
C ASP A 140 -22.27 34.97 3.07
N VAL A 141 -23.27 35.74 2.68
CA VAL A 141 -23.12 37.15 2.33
C VAL A 141 -23.00 37.97 3.60
N ILE A 142 -21.81 38.49 3.88
CA ILE A 142 -21.53 39.20 5.14
C ILE A 142 -21.85 40.70 5.08
N GLY A 143 -22.43 41.20 3.98
CA GLY A 143 -22.84 42.60 3.84
C GLY A 143 -21.68 43.61 3.83
N ASN A 144 -20.45 43.14 3.60
CA ASN A 144 -19.26 43.97 3.48
C ASN A 144 -18.81 44.04 2.01
N LYS A 145 -18.03 45.08 1.67
CA LYS A 145 -17.42 45.25 0.34
C LYS A 145 -16.08 45.94 0.44
N ASN A 146 -15.26 45.76 -0.58
CA ASN A 146 -14.10 46.62 -0.81
C ASN A 146 -14.55 48.10 -0.89
N PRO A 147 -13.83 49.07 -0.29
CA PRO A 147 -14.18 50.48 -0.41
C PRO A 147 -14.33 50.98 -1.85
N SER A 148 -13.55 50.41 -2.78
CA SER A 148 -13.60 50.72 -4.21
C SER A 148 -14.73 50.02 -4.97
N SER A 149 -15.43 49.06 -4.36
CA SER A 149 -16.60 48.41 -4.97
C SER A 149 -17.82 49.31 -4.92
N SER A 150 -18.67 49.24 -5.94
CA SER A 150 -19.95 49.94 -6.03
C SER A 150 -21.12 49.14 -5.44
N GLY A 151 -20.91 47.87 -5.07
CA GLY A 151 -21.96 46.97 -4.61
C GLY A 151 -21.48 45.87 -3.66
N TYR A 152 -22.41 45.00 -3.28
CA TYR A 152 -22.20 43.93 -2.31
C TYR A 152 -22.49 42.54 -2.89
N ASN A 153 -22.51 42.43 -4.22
CA ASN A 153 -22.95 41.21 -4.89
C ASN A 153 -22.00 40.05 -4.61
N VAL A 154 -22.57 38.89 -4.29
CA VAL A 154 -21.89 37.60 -4.18
C VAL A 154 -22.65 36.64 -5.06
N ASP A 155 -21.95 35.98 -5.98
CA ASP A 155 -22.56 35.07 -6.93
C ASP A 155 -22.02 33.64 -6.81
N ILE A 156 -22.89 32.67 -7.09
CA ILE A 156 -22.57 31.26 -7.18
C ILE A 156 -22.86 30.84 -8.62
N ASP A 157 -21.80 30.74 -9.41
CA ASP A 157 -21.88 30.34 -10.80
C ASP A 157 -21.77 28.82 -10.94
N ALA A 158 -20.78 28.22 -10.27
CA ALA A 158 -20.68 26.76 -10.18
C ALA A 158 -19.89 26.32 -8.94
N PHE A 159 -20.16 25.10 -8.50
CA PHE A 159 -19.30 24.36 -7.58
C PHE A 159 -18.62 23.23 -8.32
N LYS A 160 -17.29 23.23 -8.29
CA LYS A 160 -16.51 22.08 -8.70
C LYS A 160 -16.07 21.35 -7.44
N PHE A 161 -16.35 20.06 -7.39
CA PHE A 161 -15.95 19.21 -6.29
C PHE A 161 -15.46 17.89 -6.84
N GLY A 162 -14.70 17.21 -6.00
CA GLY A 162 -14.10 15.96 -6.35
C GLY A 162 -12.87 15.78 -5.50
N GLY A 163 -11.84 15.23 -6.11
CA GLY A 163 -10.86 14.50 -5.35
C GLY A 163 -11.46 13.13 -5.05
N MET A 164 -10.81 12.12 -5.57
CA MET A 164 -11.01 10.77 -5.07
C MET A 164 -10.55 10.73 -3.62
N PRO A 165 -10.78 9.64 -2.86
CA PRO A 165 -9.87 9.40 -1.76
C PRO A 165 -8.43 9.68 -2.21
N ILE A 166 -7.56 10.07 -1.27
CA ILE A 166 -6.10 9.94 -1.45
C ILE A 166 -5.75 8.43 -1.55
N SER A 167 -6.52 7.67 -2.34
CA SER A 167 -6.38 6.28 -2.70
C SER A 167 -6.75 6.02 -4.16
N GLN A 168 -7.07 7.02 -5.01
CA GLN A 168 -7.19 6.78 -6.47
C GLN A 168 -6.62 7.86 -7.42
N VAL A 169 -5.75 8.76 -6.97
CA VAL A 169 -4.59 9.15 -7.81
C VAL A 169 -3.37 8.86 -6.94
N ASN A 170 -2.65 7.76 -7.02
CA ASN A 170 -2.67 6.60 -7.91
C ASN A 170 -2.39 5.35 -7.05
N ASN A 171 -2.64 4.15 -7.56
CA ASN A 171 -2.01 2.93 -7.03
C ASN A 171 -0.48 2.99 -7.28
N GLY A 172 0.22 3.98 -6.73
CA GLY A 172 1.61 4.31 -7.03
C GLY A 172 2.51 3.24 -6.44
N PHE A 173 3.33 2.62 -7.27
CA PHE A 173 4.28 1.61 -6.83
C PHE A 173 5.68 2.01 -7.25
N LEU A 174 6.62 2.00 -6.31
CA LEU A 174 7.98 2.43 -6.57
C LEU A 174 8.88 1.22 -6.77
N VAL A 175 9.57 1.16 -7.90
CA VAL A 175 10.63 0.19 -8.16
C VAL A 175 11.96 0.89 -7.99
N VAL A 176 12.65 0.60 -6.88
CA VAL A 176 13.94 1.20 -6.54
C VAL A 176 15.04 0.20 -6.90
N VAL A 177 15.92 0.56 -7.82
CA VAL A 177 16.94 -0.36 -8.34
C VAL A 177 18.34 0.19 -8.10
N ALA A 178 19.28 -0.66 -7.68
CA ALA A 178 20.70 -0.31 -7.70
C ALA A 178 21.14 0.03 -9.14
N SER A 179 21.64 1.26 -9.38
CA SER A 179 21.99 1.72 -10.73
C SER A 179 23.02 0.80 -11.41
N GLY A 180 23.98 0.28 -10.65
CA GLY A 180 24.97 -0.68 -11.13
C GLY A 180 24.34 -1.97 -11.70
N LEU A 181 23.26 -2.47 -11.10
CA LEU A 181 22.49 -3.60 -11.63
C LEU A 181 21.72 -3.17 -12.88
N TYR A 182 21.02 -2.04 -12.82
CA TYR A 182 20.19 -1.56 -13.93
C TYR A 182 20.99 -1.23 -15.20
N ASN A 183 22.27 -0.86 -15.05
CA ASN A 183 23.18 -0.62 -16.17
C ASN A 183 23.58 -1.88 -16.95
N ILE A 184 23.32 -3.07 -16.42
CA ILE A 184 23.53 -4.34 -17.12
C ILE A 184 22.32 -4.59 -18.04
N SER A 185 22.54 -4.61 -19.35
CA SER A 185 21.45 -4.66 -20.34
C SER A 185 20.44 -5.79 -20.13
N SER A 186 20.89 -6.99 -19.75
CA SER A 186 20.01 -8.13 -19.49
C SER A 186 19.17 -7.95 -18.22
N VAL A 187 19.72 -7.30 -17.19
CA VAL A 187 18.98 -6.96 -15.97
C VAL A 187 17.94 -5.89 -16.27
N LYS A 188 18.33 -4.86 -17.05
CA LYS A 188 17.41 -3.81 -17.48
C LYS A 188 16.16 -4.39 -18.17
N THR A 189 16.35 -5.30 -19.12
CA THR A 189 15.22 -5.97 -19.80
C THR A 189 14.29 -6.69 -18.83
N ALA A 190 14.83 -7.43 -17.86
CA ALA A 190 14.02 -8.15 -16.88
C ALA A 190 13.26 -7.20 -15.92
N ILE A 191 13.88 -6.09 -15.55
CA ILE A 191 13.26 -5.06 -14.69
C ILE A 191 12.20 -4.27 -15.46
N ASP A 192 12.45 -3.94 -16.73
CA ASP A 192 11.45 -3.28 -17.58
C ASP A 192 10.21 -4.16 -17.72
N ALA A 193 10.38 -5.48 -17.93
CA ALA A 193 9.27 -6.43 -17.95
C ALA A 193 8.53 -6.50 -16.60
N TYR A 194 9.27 -6.49 -15.47
CA TYR A 194 8.66 -6.41 -14.14
C TYR A 194 7.83 -5.14 -13.93
N VAL A 195 8.32 -3.99 -14.41
CA VAL A 195 7.57 -2.72 -14.37
C VAL A 195 6.33 -2.81 -15.26
N ASP A 196 6.47 -3.32 -16.48
CA ASP A 196 5.33 -3.51 -17.39
C ASP A 196 4.26 -4.44 -16.80
N ASP A 197 4.65 -5.51 -16.12
CA ASP A 197 3.74 -6.39 -15.40
C ASP A 197 2.98 -5.65 -14.30
N THR A 198 3.68 -4.88 -13.47
CA THR A 198 3.02 -4.13 -12.38
C THR A 198 2.02 -3.12 -12.92
N ILE A 199 2.29 -2.53 -14.09
CA ILE A 199 1.40 -1.56 -14.74
C ILE A 199 0.22 -2.26 -15.41
N ASN A 200 0.50 -3.25 -16.26
CA ASN A 200 -0.47 -3.80 -17.20
C ASN A 200 -1.25 -4.99 -16.66
N ILE A 201 -0.71 -5.71 -15.66
CA ILE A 201 -1.35 -6.88 -15.04
C ILE A 201 -1.91 -6.50 -13.66
N GLU A 202 -1.12 -5.79 -12.85
CA GLU A 202 -1.47 -5.49 -11.45
C GLU A 202 -2.13 -4.10 -11.28
N ASN A 203 -2.19 -3.29 -12.34
CA ASN A 203 -2.80 -1.96 -12.37
C ASN A 203 -2.19 -0.98 -11.35
N TYR A 204 -0.87 -1.04 -11.14
CA TYR A 204 -0.12 -0.02 -10.42
C TYR A 204 0.29 1.13 -11.37
N ASN A 205 0.34 2.36 -10.87
CA ASN A 205 1.07 3.45 -11.53
C ASN A 205 2.54 3.36 -11.11
N THR A 206 3.26 2.45 -11.75
CA THR A 206 4.62 2.13 -11.33
C THR A 206 5.61 3.18 -11.83
N LYS A 207 6.47 3.64 -10.91
CA LYS A 207 7.64 4.43 -11.25
C LYS A 207 8.90 3.65 -10.91
N LEU A 208 9.78 3.55 -11.89
CA LEU A 208 11.14 3.10 -11.66
C LEU A 208 12.04 4.28 -11.32
N ILE A 209 12.87 4.10 -10.30
CA ILE A 209 14.00 4.97 -9.97
C ILE A 209 15.26 4.14 -9.76
N THR A 210 16.41 4.73 -10.06
CA THR A 210 17.72 4.14 -9.84
C THR A 210 18.45 4.88 -8.72
N VAL A 211 19.16 4.13 -7.87
CA VAL A 211 19.89 4.68 -6.73
C VAL A 211 21.31 4.13 -6.67
N ASN A 212 22.22 4.93 -6.11
CA ASN A 212 23.59 4.51 -5.80
C ASN A 212 24.05 5.11 -4.47
N THR A 213 24.92 4.42 -3.74
CA THR A 213 25.51 4.91 -2.48
C THR A 213 26.77 5.74 -2.70
N VAL A 214 27.32 5.76 -3.91
CA VAL A 214 28.47 6.58 -4.32
C VAL A 214 28.12 7.43 -5.54
N PRO A 215 28.86 8.52 -5.83
CA PRO A 215 28.60 9.37 -6.99
C PRO A 215 28.52 8.58 -8.30
N ASP A 216 27.39 8.69 -8.99
CA ASP A 216 27.08 7.98 -10.22
C ASP A 216 26.18 8.83 -11.10
N ALA A 217 26.67 9.22 -12.27
CA ALA A 217 25.92 10.05 -13.21
C ALA A 217 24.74 9.33 -13.87
N THR A 218 24.65 8.01 -13.71
CA THR A 218 23.56 7.18 -14.26
C THR A 218 22.43 6.92 -13.27
N ALA A 219 22.61 7.26 -11.99
CA ALA A 219 21.60 7.09 -10.96
C ALA A 219 20.68 8.32 -10.87
N ASP A 220 19.38 8.11 -10.66
CA ASP A 220 18.44 9.19 -10.38
C ASP A 220 18.71 9.86 -9.02
N TYR A 221 19.15 9.07 -8.02
CA TYR A 221 19.44 9.55 -6.68
C TYR A 221 20.73 8.96 -6.10
N ILE A 222 21.54 9.83 -5.49
CA ILE A 222 22.69 9.41 -4.69
C ILE A 222 22.29 9.32 -3.22
N CYS A 223 22.15 8.09 -2.74
CA CYS A 223 21.66 7.73 -1.41
C CYS A 223 22.79 7.15 -0.55
N GLU A 224 23.77 7.97 -0.16
CA GLU A 224 24.94 7.55 0.65
C GLU A 224 24.57 6.94 2.02
N THR A 225 23.35 7.17 2.51
CA THR A 225 22.88 6.68 3.80
C THR A 225 21.43 6.18 3.71
N PRO A 226 20.98 5.31 4.63
CA PRO A 226 19.58 4.92 4.70
C PRO A 226 18.63 6.12 4.84
N SER A 227 19.00 7.15 5.61
CA SER A 227 18.15 8.35 5.76
C SER A 227 17.92 9.08 4.43
N LYS A 228 18.92 9.15 3.55
CA LYS A 228 18.76 9.73 2.21
C LYS A 228 17.78 8.91 1.36
N LEU A 229 17.90 7.58 1.37
CA LEU A 229 16.96 6.72 0.65
C LEU A 229 15.53 6.82 1.23
N LYS A 230 15.38 6.88 2.57
CA LYS A 230 14.09 7.10 3.21
C LYS A 230 13.44 8.42 2.77
N THR A 231 14.21 9.50 2.67
CA THR A 231 13.68 10.78 2.15
C THR A 231 13.14 10.66 0.72
N VAL A 232 13.83 9.92 -0.15
CA VAL A 232 13.36 9.67 -1.52
C VAL A 232 12.06 8.87 -1.52
N ILE A 233 11.99 7.78 -0.75
CA ILE A 233 10.77 6.95 -0.65
C ILE A 233 9.62 7.77 -0.05
N LYS A 234 9.90 8.56 0.99
CA LYS A 234 8.92 9.44 1.63
C LYS A 234 8.36 10.49 0.67
N ASP A 235 9.20 11.10 -0.17
CA ASP A 235 8.72 12.04 -1.21
C ASP A 235 7.78 11.36 -2.21
N HIS A 236 7.91 10.05 -2.45
CA HIS A 236 6.94 9.30 -3.26
C HIS A 236 5.70 8.92 -2.47
N TYR A 237 5.83 8.53 -1.20
CA TYR A 237 4.69 8.33 -0.30
C TYR A 237 3.80 9.58 -0.23
N ASP A 238 4.40 10.77 -0.07
CA ASP A 238 3.70 12.06 -0.02
C ASP A 238 2.98 12.39 -1.35
N LYS A 239 3.30 11.66 -2.44
CA LYS A 239 2.66 11.72 -3.76
C LYS A 239 1.64 10.59 -4.00
N GLY A 240 1.31 9.82 -2.97
CA GLY A 240 0.29 8.75 -3.02
C GLY A 240 0.82 7.37 -3.43
N TYR A 241 2.13 7.11 -3.31
CA TYR A 241 2.66 5.77 -3.53
C TYR A 241 2.35 4.88 -2.31
N VAL A 242 1.82 3.70 -2.57
CA VAL A 242 1.32 2.76 -1.55
C VAL A 242 2.31 1.64 -1.23
N GLY A 243 3.34 1.48 -2.05
CA GLY A 243 4.35 0.47 -1.82
C GLY A 243 5.60 0.65 -2.67
N PHE A 244 6.64 -0.10 -2.33
CA PHE A 244 7.87 -0.16 -3.09
C PHE A 244 8.52 -1.54 -3.07
N VAL A 245 9.37 -1.80 -4.06
CA VAL A 245 10.31 -2.92 -4.05
C VAL A 245 11.72 -2.41 -4.21
N LEU A 246 12.64 -2.92 -3.40
CA LEU A 246 14.08 -2.69 -3.53
C LEU A 246 14.68 -3.83 -4.37
N ILE A 247 15.38 -3.52 -5.45
CA ILE A 247 16.06 -4.50 -6.29
C ILE A 247 17.57 -4.26 -6.20
N GLY A 248 18.24 -5.19 -5.54
CA GLY A 248 19.67 -5.16 -5.22
C GLY A 248 19.97 -5.21 -3.73
N SER A 249 21.25 -5.24 -3.42
CA SER A 249 21.77 -5.47 -2.07
C SER A 249 22.74 -4.38 -1.60
N SER A 250 23.12 -4.43 -0.32
CA SER A 250 24.27 -3.67 0.19
C SER A 250 25.54 -4.04 -0.59
N PRO A 251 26.46 -3.09 -0.88
CA PRO A 251 26.43 -1.68 -0.49
C PRO A 251 25.66 -0.79 -1.48
N TYR A 252 25.05 -1.32 -2.54
CA TYR A 252 24.44 -0.50 -3.60
C TYR A 252 23.06 0.04 -3.23
N ILE A 253 22.30 -0.71 -2.43
CA ILE A 253 21.13 -0.21 -1.69
C ILE A 253 21.56 -0.09 -0.22
N PRO A 254 21.54 1.11 0.39
CA PRO A 254 21.93 1.28 1.78
C PRO A 254 21.02 0.46 2.69
N THR A 255 21.56 -0.13 3.75
CA THR A 255 20.79 -0.97 4.68
C THR A 255 20.73 -0.31 6.06
N PRO A 256 19.52 -0.02 6.58
CA PRO A 256 19.35 0.49 7.93
C PRO A 256 19.47 -0.65 8.96
N TYR A 257 20.12 -0.34 10.09
CA TYR A 257 20.26 -1.26 11.21
C TYR A 257 19.43 -0.80 12.40
N VAL A 258 18.73 -1.74 13.03
CA VAL A 258 17.84 -1.47 14.16
C VAL A 258 18.30 -2.30 15.37
N VAL A 259 18.29 -1.66 16.54
CA VAL A 259 18.57 -2.28 17.83
C VAL A 259 17.28 -2.83 18.42
N ALA A 260 17.23 -4.15 18.59
CA ALA A 260 16.13 -4.85 19.23
C ALA A 260 16.21 -4.66 20.75
N ASN A 261 15.54 -3.63 21.27
CA ASN A 261 15.56 -3.33 22.71
C ASN A 261 14.76 -4.35 23.55
N GLY A 262 13.89 -5.13 22.93
CA GLY A 262 13.01 -6.10 23.60
C GLY A 262 13.66 -7.44 23.92
N ASP A 263 14.85 -7.73 23.39
CA ASP A 263 15.54 -9.02 23.56
C ASP A 263 16.43 -9.09 24.82
N GLY A 264 16.63 -7.97 25.51
CA GLY A 264 17.53 -7.85 26.66
C GLY A 264 19.02 -7.95 26.35
N ALA A 265 19.40 -8.21 25.09
CA ALA A 265 20.77 -8.37 24.60
C ALA A 265 21.23 -7.19 23.73
N GLY A 266 20.30 -6.34 23.26
CA GLY A 266 20.60 -5.20 22.38
C GLY A 266 21.07 -5.64 21.00
N SER A 267 20.52 -6.73 20.48
CA SER A 267 20.93 -7.27 19.18
C SER A 267 20.61 -6.29 18.06
N VAL A 268 21.41 -6.35 16.98
CA VAL A 268 21.31 -5.43 15.85
C VAL A 268 20.95 -6.20 14.59
N TYR A 269 19.91 -5.74 13.89
CA TYR A 269 19.38 -6.40 12.69
C TYR A 269 19.17 -5.40 11.55
N PRO A 270 19.40 -5.83 10.29
CA PRO A 270 18.98 -5.06 9.12
C PRO A 270 17.45 -5.01 9.04
N SER A 271 16.85 -3.88 8.66
CA SER A 271 15.39 -3.79 8.57
C SER A 271 14.87 -2.79 7.55
N ASP A 272 14.35 -3.28 6.42
CA ASP A 272 13.68 -2.44 5.42
C ASP A 272 12.37 -1.81 5.92
N LEU A 273 11.85 -2.24 7.07
CA LEU A 273 10.72 -1.58 7.74
C LEU A 273 10.99 -0.09 7.96
N PHE A 274 12.24 0.27 8.24
CA PHE A 274 12.67 1.67 8.38
C PHE A 274 12.29 2.53 7.17
N TYR A 275 12.29 1.97 5.95
CA TYR A 275 11.92 2.67 4.73
C TYR A 275 10.41 2.77 4.50
N ALA A 276 9.66 1.79 4.98
CA ALA A 276 8.22 1.68 4.78
C ALA A 276 7.39 2.41 5.82
N ASP A 277 7.98 2.64 6.97
CA ASP A 277 7.41 3.38 8.07
C ASP A 277 7.80 4.87 7.95
N MET A 278 6.78 5.72 7.81
CA MET A 278 6.90 7.16 7.60
C MET A 278 6.92 7.94 8.91
N ASP A 279 6.72 7.28 10.05
CA ASP A 279 6.84 7.87 11.36
C ASP A 279 8.31 8.14 11.74
N ASP A 280 8.51 8.88 12.83
CA ASP A 280 9.83 9.24 13.32
C ASP A 280 10.47 8.10 14.14
N TRP A 281 11.58 7.57 13.61
CA TRP A 281 12.39 6.50 14.21
C TRP A 281 13.33 6.99 15.32
N GLY A 282 13.25 8.26 15.70
CA GLY A 282 14.11 8.85 16.71
C GLY A 282 15.55 9.05 16.22
N GLN A 283 16.42 9.55 17.09
CA GLN A 283 17.82 9.79 16.73
C GLN A 283 18.64 8.50 16.73
N GLN A 284 19.58 8.42 15.79
CA GLN A 284 20.56 7.34 15.72
C GLN A 284 21.47 7.33 16.95
N ASP A 285 21.95 6.14 17.33
CA ASP A 285 23.07 6.01 18.25
C ASP A 285 24.41 6.40 17.59
N SER A 286 25.50 6.37 18.35
CA SER A 286 26.85 6.68 17.85
C SER A 286 27.36 5.74 16.75
N TYR A 287 26.65 4.64 16.49
CA TYR A 287 26.96 3.65 15.46
C TYR A 287 26.01 3.72 14.26
N GLY A 288 25.14 4.74 14.20
CA GLY A 288 24.19 4.93 13.10
C GLY A 288 22.95 4.03 13.17
N ARG A 289 22.68 3.41 14.32
CA ARG A 289 21.58 2.44 14.49
C ARG A 289 20.32 3.12 15.02
N TYR A 290 19.16 2.63 14.58
CA TYR A 290 17.85 3.10 15.04
C TYR A 290 17.32 2.23 16.18
N SER A 291 16.44 2.75 17.03
CA SER A 291 15.85 1.99 18.13
C SER A 291 14.49 1.39 17.75
N GLU A 292 14.26 0.11 18.03
CA GLU A 292 12.91 -0.50 17.96
C GLU A 292 11.97 0.05 19.04
N ALA A 293 10.66 -0.03 18.78
CA ALA A 293 9.63 0.12 19.82
C ALA A 293 9.83 -0.87 20.96
N THR A 294 9.66 -0.38 22.19
CA THR A 294 9.40 -1.24 23.34
C THR A 294 7.99 -1.83 23.22
N VAL A 295 7.76 -3.00 23.84
CA VAL A 295 6.54 -3.83 23.78
C VAL A 295 5.23 -3.06 24.09
N GLY A 296 5.31 -1.86 24.69
CA GLY A 296 4.17 -0.98 24.94
C GLY A 296 3.75 -0.04 23.78
N ASN A 297 4.47 -0.01 22.66
CA ASN A 297 4.31 0.97 21.57
C ASN A 297 4.22 0.33 20.16
N LEU A 298 3.70 -0.90 20.04
CA LEU A 298 3.60 -1.62 18.76
C LEU A 298 2.85 -0.86 17.65
N TYR A 299 1.96 0.08 18.01
CA TYR A 299 1.22 0.92 17.07
C TYR A 299 2.01 2.11 16.50
N LYS A 300 3.23 2.37 16.98
CA LYS A 300 4.06 3.52 16.57
C LYS A 300 4.95 3.26 15.35
N TYR A 301 5.03 2.01 14.88
CA TYR A 301 5.93 1.61 13.79
C TYR A 301 5.27 0.65 12.79
N ALA A 302 3.95 0.80 12.60
CA ALA A 302 3.26 0.06 11.54
C ALA A 302 3.64 0.69 10.20
N PRO A 303 4.06 -0.08 9.18
CA PRO A 303 4.44 0.51 7.90
C PRO A 303 3.23 1.16 7.21
N GLU A 304 3.38 2.40 6.73
CA GLU A 304 2.41 3.07 5.87
C GLU A 304 2.48 2.60 4.41
N MET A 305 3.58 1.95 4.01
CA MET A 305 3.79 1.40 2.67
C MET A 305 3.98 -0.12 2.68
N PHE A 306 3.44 -0.83 1.68
CA PHE A 306 3.87 -2.20 1.39
C PHE A 306 5.32 -2.18 0.91
N TYR A 307 6.12 -3.16 1.32
CA TYR A 307 7.52 -3.22 0.93
C TYR A 307 8.01 -4.64 0.69
N GLY A 308 9.03 -4.74 -0.16
CA GLY A 308 9.72 -5.99 -0.41
C GLY A 308 11.13 -5.73 -0.95
N ARG A 309 11.94 -6.79 -0.96
CA ARG A 309 13.29 -6.75 -1.51
C ARG A 309 13.54 -7.97 -2.38
N ILE A 310 14.13 -7.73 -3.54
CA ILE A 310 14.72 -8.72 -4.43
C ILE A 310 16.22 -8.55 -4.34
N SER A 311 16.88 -9.43 -3.58
CA SER A 311 18.31 -9.37 -3.32
C SER A 311 18.93 -10.76 -3.40
N ALA A 312 20.18 -10.83 -3.88
CA ALA A 312 20.93 -12.08 -3.91
C ALA A 312 22.38 -11.93 -3.39
N ALA A 313 22.69 -10.92 -2.57
CA ALA A 313 24.07 -10.69 -2.15
C ALA A 313 24.66 -11.84 -1.32
N GLY A 314 23.85 -12.58 -0.55
CA GLY A 314 24.33 -13.71 0.23
C GLY A 314 24.89 -14.81 -0.65
N SER A 315 24.10 -15.29 -1.61
CA SER A 315 24.49 -16.37 -2.53
C SER A 315 25.58 -15.99 -3.54
N THR A 316 25.91 -14.70 -3.61
CA THR A 316 26.83 -14.14 -4.59
C THR A 316 28.07 -13.52 -3.96
N ASN A 317 28.19 -13.58 -2.63
CA ASN A 317 29.27 -12.97 -1.87
C ASN A 317 29.48 -11.48 -2.25
N GLY A 318 28.37 -10.75 -2.46
CA GLY A 318 28.36 -9.34 -2.85
C GLY A 318 28.80 -9.04 -4.29
N SER A 319 28.97 -10.05 -5.15
CA SER A 319 29.31 -9.84 -6.56
C SER A 319 28.12 -9.31 -7.36
N LEU A 320 28.19 -8.06 -7.81
CA LEU A 320 27.16 -7.42 -8.63
C LEU A 320 26.77 -8.25 -9.87
N TYR A 321 27.75 -8.85 -10.55
CA TYR A 321 27.48 -9.65 -11.76
C TYR A 321 26.81 -10.99 -11.43
N ALA A 322 27.18 -11.63 -10.32
CA ALA A 322 26.53 -12.86 -9.90
C ALA A 322 25.12 -12.58 -9.35
N GLU A 323 24.91 -11.45 -8.68
CA GLU A 323 23.58 -10.96 -8.27
C GLU A 323 22.70 -10.68 -9.47
N ALA A 324 23.25 -10.05 -10.52
CA ALA A 324 22.52 -9.81 -11.77
C ALA A 324 21.92 -11.09 -12.37
N ILE A 325 22.67 -12.20 -12.39
CA ILE A 325 22.18 -13.49 -12.90
C ILE A 325 20.98 -13.97 -12.05
N LYS A 326 21.10 -13.95 -10.73
CA LYS A 326 20.06 -14.41 -9.81
C LYS A 326 18.80 -13.54 -9.85
N VAL A 327 18.97 -12.22 -9.96
CA VAL A 327 17.86 -11.26 -10.10
C VAL A 327 17.11 -11.51 -11.42
N ILE A 328 17.82 -11.71 -12.54
CA ILE A 328 17.20 -12.05 -13.82
C ILE A 328 16.38 -13.35 -13.71
N ASP A 329 16.97 -14.41 -13.15
CA ASP A 329 16.29 -15.70 -12.97
C ASP A 329 14.99 -15.54 -12.15
N TYR A 330 15.04 -14.78 -11.06
CA TYR A 330 13.86 -14.53 -10.22
C TYR A 330 12.80 -13.68 -10.93
N LEU A 331 13.19 -12.60 -11.60
CA LEU A 331 12.25 -11.71 -12.29
C LEU A 331 11.56 -12.42 -13.46
N ASN A 332 12.28 -13.23 -14.24
CA ASN A 332 11.68 -14.04 -15.30
C ASN A 332 10.68 -15.04 -14.74
N LYS A 333 11.03 -15.72 -13.64
CA LYS A 333 10.11 -16.63 -12.95
C LYS A 333 8.84 -15.92 -12.47
N LEU A 334 8.98 -14.70 -11.96
CA LEU A 334 7.83 -13.90 -11.51
C LEU A 334 6.96 -13.41 -12.68
N HIS A 335 7.57 -13.02 -13.79
CA HIS A 335 6.88 -12.68 -15.03
C HIS A 335 6.05 -13.86 -15.55
N ASP A 336 6.65 -15.05 -15.63
CA ASP A 336 5.97 -16.28 -16.02
C ASP A 336 4.81 -16.60 -15.08
N PHE A 337 5.01 -16.43 -13.76
CA PHE A 337 3.95 -16.61 -12.77
C PHE A 337 2.76 -15.67 -13.01
N ARG A 338 3.00 -14.40 -13.32
CA ARG A 338 1.94 -13.41 -13.56
C ARG A 338 1.14 -13.67 -14.83
N ILE A 339 1.81 -14.07 -15.92
CA ILE A 339 1.16 -14.33 -17.21
C ILE A 339 0.44 -15.68 -17.21
N ASN A 340 1.06 -16.71 -16.64
CA ASN A 340 0.59 -18.10 -16.75
C ASN A 340 -0.10 -18.62 -15.48
N GLN A 341 -0.20 -17.82 -14.41
CA GLN A 341 -0.73 -18.19 -13.10
C GLN A 341 0.11 -19.28 -12.37
N GLY A 342 1.41 -19.32 -12.67
CA GLY A 342 2.36 -20.27 -12.06
C GLY A 342 2.37 -21.66 -12.69
N ASN A 343 3.22 -22.52 -12.17
CA ASN A 343 3.48 -23.89 -12.66
C ASN A 343 2.81 -24.98 -11.81
N LEU A 344 2.01 -24.60 -10.81
CA LEU A 344 1.26 -25.54 -9.98
C LEU A 344 0.04 -26.08 -10.75
N THR A 345 -0.23 -27.39 -10.63
CA THR A 345 -1.50 -27.96 -11.08
C THR A 345 -2.67 -27.38 -10.27
N PRO A 346 -3.93 -27.43 -10.76
CA PRO A 346 -5.08 -26.98 -9.98
C PRO A 346 -5.21 -27.66 -8.61
N GLU A 347 -4.79 -28.92 -8.53
CA GLU A 347 -4.71 -29.66 -7.26
C GLU A 347 -3.62 -29.09 -6.36
N GLN A 348 -2.39 -28.89 -6.84
CA GLN A 348 -1.31 -28.31 -6.04
C GLN A 348 -1.63 -26.88 -5.58
N ASN A 349 -2.27 -26.09 -6.43
CA ASN A 349 -2.70 -24.72 -6.13
C ASN A 349 -3.87 -24.66 -5.12
N SER A 350 -4.47 -25.81 -4.76
CA SER A 350 -5.49 -25.90 -3.72
C SER A 350 -4.91 -26.28 -2.35
N ARG A 351 -3.65 -26.73 -2.31
CA ARG A 351 -2.99 -27.22 -1.09
C ARG A 351 -2.33 -26.10 -0.30
N SER A 352 -2.33 -26.26 1.00
CA SER A 352 -1.50 -25.49 1.93
C SER A 352 -0.79 -26.46 2.88
N LEU A 353 0.46 -26.14 3.20
CA LEU A 353 1.29 -26.92 4.11
C LEU A 353 1.60 -26.07 5.35
N VAL A 354 1.41 -26.67 6.51
CA VAL A 354 1.92 -26.12 7.78
C VAL A 354 2.99 -27.08 8.26
N LEU A 355 4.14 -26.53 8.62
CA LEU A 355 5.31 -27.26 9.08
C LEU A 355 5.70 -26.68 10.44
N LYS A 356 5.67 -27.49 11.50
CA LYS A 356 6.05 -27.06 12.85
C LYS A 356 6.91 -28.13 13.54
N ASP A 357 7.84 -27.72 14.38
CA ASP A 357 8.49 -28.65 15.32
C ASP A 357 7.61 -28.87 16.56
N ASP A 358 8.11 -29.70 17.45
CA ASP A 358 7.49 -30.10 18.70
C ASP A 358 7.56 -29.05 19.81
N ASP A 359 8.55 -28.14 19.78
CA ASP A 359 8.65 -26.98 20.67
C ASP A 359 7.47 -26.01 20.45
N TRP A 360 6.92 -25.95 19.24
CA TRP A 360 5.75 -25.12 18.90
C TRP A 360 4.40 -25.84 19.01
N SER A 361 4.35 -27.04 19.61
CA SER A 361 3.14 -27.88 19.77
C SER A 361 1.97 -27.20 20.54
N MET A 362 2.25 -26.14 21.31
CA MET A 362 1.24 -25.33 22.00
C MET A 362 0.39 -24.45 21.08
N PHE A 363 0.87 -24.14 19.86
CA PHE A 363 0.09 -23.44 18.83
C PHE A 363 -0.84 -24.40 18.11
N LYS A 364 -1.95 -24.76 18.78
CA LYS A 364 -3.05 -25.50 18.17
C LYS A 364 -3.57 -24.76 16.95
N GLU A 365 -3.92 -25.52 15.90
CA GLU A 365 -4.56 -24.98 14.71
C GLU A 365 -5.75 -24.11 15.11
N ASN A 366 -5.67 -22.82 14.81
CA ASN A 366 -6.89 -22.07 14.59
C ASN A 366 -7.36 -22.42 13.18
N ASN A 367 -8.66 -22.67 13.05
CA ASN A 367 -9.41 -22.96 11.81
C ASN A 367 -9.26 -21.86 10.71
N THR A 368 -8.41 -20.87 10.92
CA THR A 368 -8.12 -19.77 9.99
C THR A 368 -7.14 -20.17 8.89
N MET A 369 -6.17 -21.06 9.15
CA MET A 369 -5.18 -21.47 8.14
C MET A 369 -5.78 -22.38 7.07
N SER A 370 -6.81 -23.16 7.42
CA SER A 370 -7.62 -23.94 6.47
C SER A 370 -8.42 -23.08 5.47
N ASN A 371 -8.40 -21.75 5.60
CA ASN A 371 -8.97 -20.86 4.59
C ASN A 371 -7.96 -20.50 3.47
N LEU A 372 -6.67 -20.82 3.64
CA LEU A 372 -5.62 -20.53 2.64
C LEU A 372 -5.56 -21.58 1.52
N GLY A 373 -6.04 -22.80 1.81
CA GLY A 373 -6.15 -23.91 0.87
C GLY A 373 -7.29 -24.85 1.25
N THR A 374 -7.82 -25.59 0.28
CA THR A 374 -8.87 -26.58 0.51
C THR A 374 -8.33 -27.90 1.08
N GLU A 375 -7.02 -28.14 0.92
CA GLU A 375 -6.31 -29.26 1.53
C GLU A 375 -5.22 -28.73 2.44
N MET A 376 -5.28 -29.10 3.72
CA MET A 376 -4.26 -28.78 4.72
C MET A 376 -3.45 -30.03 5.03
N TYR A 377 -2.14 -29.94 4.82
CA TYR A 377 -1.19 -30.94 5.27
C TYR A 377 -0.46 -30.38 6.47
N THR A 378 -0.30 -31.20 7.50
CA THR A 378 0.50 -30.78 8.63
C THR A 378 1.35 -31.89 9.19
N VAL A 379 2.61 -31.53 9.43
CA VAL A 379 3.58 -32.35 10.14
C VAL A 379 3.65 -31.82 11.57
N TYR A 380 3.00 -32.53 12.50
CA TYR A 380 3.00 -32.26 13.95
C TYR A 380 3.58 -33.41 14.79
N ASP A 381 3.75 -34.57 14.18
CA ASP A 381 4.12 -35.80 14.88
C ASP A 381 5.65 -35.90 14.88
N ASN A 382 6.24 -36.03 16.08
CA ASN A 382 7.68 -36.22 16.28
C ASN A 382 8.26 -37.39 15.47
N SER A 383 7.44 -38.38 15.09
CA SER A 383 7.84 -39.50 14.24
C SER A 383 7.83 -39.19 12.73
N LEU A 384 7.31 -38.03 12.34
CA LEU A 384 7.19 -37.55 10.95
C LEU A 384 7.96 -36.25 10.69
N SER A 385 8.43 -35.56 11.74
CA SER A 385 9.24 -34.34 11.64
C SER A 385 10.72 -34.65 11.43
N SER A 386 11.09 -35.08 10.22
CA SER A 386 12.48 -35.26 9.81
C SER A 386 12.84 -34.36 8.62
N SER A 387 14.12 -34.00 8.45
CA SER A 387 14.60 -33.31 7.23
C SER A 387 14.18 -34.02 5.96
N GLU A 388 14.27 -35.35 5.92
CA GLU A 388 13.89 -36.13 4.74
C GLU A 388 12.41 -35.96 4.40
N THR A 389 11.54 -36.01 5.41
CA THR A 389 10.10 -35.79 5.24
C THR A 389 9.84 -34.37 4.76
N LEU A 390 10.43 -33.37 5.41
CA LEU A 390 10.24 -31.96 5.06
C LEU A 390 10.75 -31.63 3.65
N VAL A 391 11.93 -32.12 3.29
CA VAL A 391 12.49 -32.01 1.95
C VAL A 391 11.57 -32.65 0.91
N SER A 392 11.01 -33.82 1.21
CA SER A 392 10.09 -34.50 0.30
C SER A 392 8.78 -33.71 0.14
N GLU A 393 8.28 -33.10 1.22
CA GLU A 393 7.07 -32.28 1.21
C GLU A 393 7.26 -31.05 0.33
N LEU A 394 8.37 -30.32 0.47
CA LEU A 394 8.66 -29.11 -0.31
C LEU A 394 8.61 -29.33 -1.84
N GLN A 395 8.74 -30.55 -2.33
CA GLN A 395 8.66 -30.90 -3.75
C GLN A 395 7.24 -31.25 -4.26
N ARG A 396 6.25 -31.41 -3.37
CA ARG A 396 4.90 -31.88 -3.71
C ARG A 396 3.99 -30.83 -4.36
N GLY A 397 4.32 -29.55 -4.23
CA GLY A 397 3.56 -28.44 -4.81
C GLY A 397 2.48 -27.92 -3.86
N TYR A 398 2.63 -26.66 -3.44
CA TYR A 398 1.73 -25.98 -2.51
C TYR A 398 1.48 -24.54 -2.92
N LYS A 399 0.24 -24.06 -2.80
CA LYS A 399 -0.03 -22.63 -2.96
C LYS A 399 0.65 -21.83 -1.85
N PHE A 400 0.56 -22.32 -0.62
CA PHE A 400 1.08 -21.64 0.56
C PHE A 400 1.77 -22.63 1.50
N ILE A 401 2.93 -22.25 2.01
CA ILE A 401 3.66 -22.98 3.06
C ILE A 401 3.87 -22.05 4.25
N TYR A 402 3.56 -22.55 5.45
CA TYR A 402 3.85 -21.89 6.71
C TYR A 402 4.86 -22.74 7.50
N GLU A 403 6.05 -22.21 7.74
CA GLU A 403 7.10 -22.90 8.49
C GLU A 403 7.29 -22.26 9.86
N CYS A 404 7.35 -23.06 10.92
CA CYS A 404 7.51 -22.62 12.30
C CYS A 404 8.47 -23.57 13.03
N PHE A 405 9.76 -23.23 12.95
CA PHE A 405 10.85 -24.02 13.50
C PHE A 405 11.93 -23.11 14.09
N HIS A 406 12.73 -23.65 14.99
CA HIS A 406 14.00 -23.01 15.32
C HIS A 406 14.92 -22.94 14.09
N SER A 407 15.53 -21.77 13.86
CA SER A 407 16.46 -21.58 12.73
C SER A 407 17.59 -20.63 13.08
N SER A 408 18.68 -20.77 12.33
CA SER A 408 19.66 -19.71 12.09
C SER A 408 19.36 -19.05 10.74
N ASN A 409 20.21 -18.11 10.31
CA ASN A 409 20.08 -17.57 8.96
C ASN A 409 20.26 -18.63 7.87
N ILE A 410 21.12 -19.64 8.08
CA ILE A 410 21.49 -20.65 7.06
C ILE A 410 20.83 -22.02 7.22
N LYS A 411 20.21 -22.32 8.36
CA LYS A 411 19.87 -23.70 8.74
C LYS A 411 18.58 -23.75 9.55
N HIS A 412 17.66 -24.64 9.19
CA HIS A 412 16.52 -25.01 10.02
C HIS A 412 16.96 -26.10 11.00
N TYR A 413 16.67 -25.93 12.29
CA TYR A 413 16.89 -26.91 13.33
C TYR A 413 15.57 -27.66 13.54
N ILE A 414 15.57 -28.93 13.14
CA ILE A 414 14.47 -29.85 13.41
C ILE A 414 15.08 -30.92 14.30
N ASP A 415 14.87 -30.75 15.60
CA ASP A 415 15.32 -31.69 16.61
C ASP A 415 14.19 -32.69 16.87
N GLU A 416 14.51 -33.98 16.97
CA GLU A 416 13.57 -34.95 17.53
C GLU A 416 13.79 -35.02 19.05
N TYR A 417 12.85 -34.46 19.83
CA TYR A 417 12.86 -34.64 21.28
C TYR A 417 12.04 -35.87 21.71
N SER A 418 12.60 -36.64 22.64
CA SER A 418 11.81 -37.55 23.49
C SER A 418 12.25 -37.43 24.94
N ASN A 419 11.32 -37.37 25.89
CA ASN A 419 11.64 -37.20 27.32
C ASN A 419 12.66 -36.06 27.63
N ASP A 420 12.51 -34.91 26.99
CA ASP A 420 13.40 -33.73 27.14
C ASP A 420 14.88 -33.99 26.78
N GLN A 421 15.16 -34.96 25.89
CA GLN A 421 16.48 -35.26 25.35
C GLN A 421 16.42 -35.22 23.81
N CYS A 422 17.38 -34.55 23.16
CA CYS A 422 17.55 -34.53 21.70
C CYS A 422 18.35 -35.77 21.24
N TYR A 423 17.83 -36.53 20.28
CA TYR A 423 18.40 -37.82 19.86
C TYR A 423 19.04 -37.81 18.46
N THR A 424 18.62 -36.91 17.57
CA THR A 424 19.06 -36.85 16.16
C THR A 424 19.02 -35.40 15.66
N ASP A 425 20.14 -34.90 15.11
CA ASP A 425 20.16 -33.61 14.39
C ASP A 425 19.61 -33.87 12.97
N THR A 426 18.30 -33.64 12.77
CA THR A 426 17.65 -33.80 11.46
C THR A 426 17.51 -32.48 10.70
N SER A 427 18.31 -31.48 11.06
CA SER A 427 18.35 -30.21 10.38
C SER A 427 18.72 -30.27 8.89
N PHE A 428 18.32 -29.24 8.14
CA PHE A 428 18.80 -29.00 6.78
C PHE A 428 19.18 -27.53 6.58
N ASP A 429 20.12 -27.30 5.68
CA ASP A 429 20.64 -25.97 5.37
C ASP A 429 20.11 -25.43 4.03
N TYR A 430 20.47 -24.19 3.73
CA TYR A 430 20.13 -23.53 2.48
C TYR A 430 20.65 -24.25 1.21
N ASN A 431 21.69 -25.08 1.30
CA ASN A 431 22.18 -25.86 0.14
C ASN A 431 21.19 -26.97 -0.20
N VAL A 432 20.59 -27.59 0.81
CA VAL A 432 19.50 -28.55 0.60
C VAL A 432 18.34 -27.87 -0.11
N VAL A 433 17.88 -26.71 0.38
CA VAL A 433 16.81 -25.92 -0.27
C VAL A 433 17.14 -25.60 -1.74
N ARG A 434 18.40 -25.25 -2.02
CA ARG A 434 18.86 -24.98 -3.39
C ARG A 434 18.86 -26.21 -4.29
N SER A 435 19.03 -27.40 -3.74
CA SER A 435 19.11 -28.64 -4.50
C SER A 435 17.74 -29.26 -4.82
N ILE A 436 16.70 -28.92 -4.06
CA ILE A 436 15.40 -29.61 -4.12
C ILE A 436 14.36 -28.89 -4.97
N ASN A 437 14.60 -27.63 -5.34
CA ASN A 437 13.70 -26.76 -6.11
C ASN A 437 12.25 -26.80 -5.57
N PRO A 438 12.00 -26.19 -4.39
CA PRO A 438 10.69 -26.22 -3.75
C PRO A 438 9.58 -25.78 -4.70
N LYS A 439 8.43 -26.45 -4.70
CA LYS A 439 7.28 -26.07 -5.55
C LYS A 439 6.26 -25.32 -4.71
N VAL A 440 6.38 -23.99 -4.69
CA VAL A 440 5.57 -23.14 -3.83
C VAL A 440 5.41 -21.74 -4.39
N ASN A 441 4.19 -21.20 -4.32
CA ASN A 441 3.92 -19.81 -4.72
C ASN A 441 4.26 -18.83 -3.59
N TYR A 442 3.87 -19.17 -2.36
CA TYR A 442 4.06 -18.32 -1.19
C TYR A 442 4.59 -19.14 -0.01
N ILE A 443 5.66 -18.67 0.62
CA ILE A 443 6.20 -19.26 1.84
C ILE A 443 6.31 -18.21 2.93
N ASN A 444 5.81 -18.54 4.12
CA ASN A 444 5.99 -17.74 5.31
C ASN A 444 6.98 -18.45 6.23
N LEU A 445 8.15 -17.83 6.41
CA LEU A 445 9.20 -18.32 7.30
C LEU A 445 9.01 -17.69 8.68
N PHE A 446 8.25 -18.34 9.55
CA PHE A 446 8.13 -17.95 10.95
C PHE A 446 9.31 -18.56 11.73
N ASN A 447 10.51 -18.09 11.41
CA ASN A 447 11.76 -18.68 11.85
C ASN A 447 12.78 -17.60 12.24
N CYS A 448 13.61 -17.88 13.24
CA CYS A 448 14.62 -16.93 13.68
C CYS A 448 15.66 -16.69 12.58
N SER A 449 15.92 -15.42 12.25
CA SER A 449 17.02 -14.97 11.38
C SER A 449 17.05 -15.52 9.94
N SER A 450 16.08 -16.30 9.49
CA SER A 450 16.09 -16.98 8.17
C SER A 450 16.15 -16.03 6.97
N CYS A 451 15.80 -14.75 7.16
CA CYS A 451 15.88 -13.71 6.14
C CYS A 451 17.01 -12.68 6.40
N LYS A 452 17.95 -12.97 7.30
CA LYS A 452 19.09 -12.09 7.60
C LYS A 452 20.12 -12.17 6.46
N ASN A 453 20.07 -11.19 5.56
CA ASN A 453 20.89 -11.13 4.34
C ASN A 453 22.24 -10.42 4.50
N ILE A 454 22.51 -9.80 5.65
CA ILE A 454 23.73 -9.05 5.93
C ILE A 454 24.10 -9.11 7.41
N ASP A 455 25.40 -9.10 7.72
CA ASP A 455 25.91 -9.04 9.09
C ASP A 455 25.98 -7.58 9.60
N SER A 456 26.49 -7.38 10.82
CA SER A 456 26.62 -6.04 11.43
C SER A 456 27.77 -5.20 10.89
N ASN A 457 28.56 -5.74 9.95
CA ASN A 457 29.71 -5.10 9.29
C ASN A 457 29.47 -4.91 7.79
N ASP A 458 28.19 -4.93 7.36
CA ASP A 458 27.78 -4.86 5.96
C ASP A 458 28.25 -6.01 5.06
N ASN A 459 28.68 -7.16 5.63
CA ASN A 459 29.04 -8.32 4.82
C ASN A 459 27.78 -9.10 4.44
N PRO A 460 27.58 -9.41 3.14
CA PRO A 460 26.50 -10.27 2.71
C PRO A 460 26.51 -11.65 3.38
N MET A 461 25.34 -12.18 3.69
CA MET A 461 25.17 -13.48 4.33
C MET A 461 24.22 -14.36 3.52
N ASP A 462 24.67 -15.58 3.22
CA ASP A 462 23.77 -16.66 2.79
C ASP A 462 22.63 -16.81 3.82
N ASN A 463 21.42 -17.00 3.31
CA ASN A 463 20.25 -17.18 4.14
C ASN A 463 19.18 -18.05 3.47
N LEU A 464 18.31 -18.63 4.29
CA LEU A 464 17.22 -19.51 3.87
C LEU A 464 16.19 -18.78 3.01
N GLY A 465 15.84 -17.53 3.36
CA GLY A 465 14.89 -16.72 2.60
C GLY A 465 15.33 -16.51 1.14
N GLU A 466 16.59 -16.17 0.93
CA GLU A 466 17.20 -16.04 -0.39
C GLU A 466 17.26 -17.39 -1.13
N ALA A 467 17.55 -18.48 -0.43
CA ALA A 467 17.54 -19.82 -1.02
C ALA A 467 16.15 -20.18 -1.56
N TYR A 468 15.09 -20.02 -0.75
CA TYR A 468 13.72 -20.25 -1.20
C TYR A 468 13.31 -19.30 -2.33
N LEU A 469 13.60 -18.00 -2.21
CA LEU A 469 13.25 -16.99 -3.21
C LEU A 469 13.84 -17.34 -4.58
N LEU A 470 15.10 -17.75 -4.63
CA LEU A 470 15.83 -17.97 -5.88
C LEU A 470 15.63 -19.36 -6.48
N THR A 471 15.28 -20.39 -5.70
CA THR A 471 15.17 -21.77 -6.23
C THR A 471 13.76 -22.33 -6.28
N ALA A 472 12.78 -21.71 -5.62
CA ALA A 472 11.41 -22.18 -5.70
C ALA A 472 10.88 -22.11 -7.14
N ILE A 473 10.16 -23.14 -7.57
CA ILE A 473 9.42 -23.17 -8.83
C ILE A 473 8.02 -22.64 -8.52
N MET A 474 7.70 -21.49 -9.12
CA MET A 474 6.40 -20.81 -8.98
C MET A 474 5.48 -21.17 -10.13
#